data_AF-Q9HJI6-F1
#
_entry.id   AF-Q9HJI6-F1
#
_cell.length_a   1.000
_cell.length_b   1.000
_cell.length_c   1.000
_cell.angle_alpha   90.00
_cell.angle_beta   90.00
_cell.angle_gamma   90.00
#
_symmetry.space_group_name_H-M   'P 1'
#
loop_
_entity.id
_entity.type
_entity.pdbx_description
1 polymer ?
#
loop_
_entity_poly.entity_id
_entity_poly.type
_entity_poly.pdbx_seq_one_letter_code
_entity_poly.pdbx_strand_id
1 'polypeptide(L)'
;MLKIRLQGGSQFTLVGQIAENIIDGSEKTGIPLIEYVRKYTRYKKAEYVEIIRRGIPRSVPTERTQRSIEIFFNSYACLGIRDRIKISGQEAERIIQEASKRNIKVEDYLRGPDSPYIGVKKAIVI
;
A
#
# COMPACT_ATOMS: atom_id res chain seq x y z
N MET A 1 -8.23 4.81 -6.35
CA MET A 1 -6.97 4.34 -6.98
C MET A 1 -7.24 4.05 -8.44
N LEU A 2 -6.41 4.57 -9.33
CA LEU A 2 -6.55 4.46 -10.78
C LEU A 2 -5.27 3.87 -11.38
N LYS A 3 -5.39 2.80 -12.15
CA LYS A 3 -4.27 2.19 -12.86
C LYS A 3 -4.28 2.66 -14.31
N ILE A 4 -3.13 3.07 -14.83
CA ILE A 4 -2.96 3.56 -16.21
C ILE A 4 -1.81 2.79 -16.86
N ARG A 5 -2.02 2.26 -18.06
CA ARG A 5 -0.96 1.72 -18.93
C ARG A 5 -0.82 2.57 -20.18
N LEU A 6 0.40 2.90 -20.56
CA LEU A 6 0.71 3.64 -21.80
C LEU A 6 1.11 2.70 -22.94
N GLN A 7 1.01 3.19 -24.19
CA GLN A 7 1.43 2.48 -25.42
C GLN A 7 2.88 1.98 -25.42
N GLY A 8 3.74 2.52 -24.55
CA GLY A 8 5.13 2.06 -24.38
C GLY A 8 5.34 1.03 -23.28
N GLY A 9 4.27 0.42 -22.74
CA GLY A 9 4.33 -0.57 -21.66
C GLY A 9 4.45 0.01 -20.24
N SER A 10 4.77 1.30 -20.10
CA SER A 10 4.85 1.96 -18.79
C SER A 10 3.50 1.93 -18.06
N GLN A 11 3.55 1.58 -16.77
CA GLN A 11 2.38 1.44 -15.92
C GLN A 11 2.46 2.38 -14.72
N PHE A 12 1.37 3.09 -14.44
CA PHE A 12 1.25 4.04 -13.34
C PHE A 12 0.06 3.69 -12.47
N THR A 13 0.21 3.89 -11.16
CA THR A 13 -0.88 3.79 -10.19
C THR A 13 -1.07 5.15 -9.54
N LEU A 14 -2.20 5.80 -9.80
CA LEU A 14 -2.61 7.04 -9.15
C LEU A 14 -3.40 6.72 -7.89
N VAL A 15 -3.11 7.45 -6.82
CA VAL A 15 -3.73 7.27 -5.49
C VAL A 15 -4.21 8.61 -4.94
N GLY A 16 -5.12 8.53 -3.96
CA GLY A 16 -5.70 9.70 -3.29
C GLY A 16 -6.46 10.65 -4.22
N GLN A 17 -6.46 11.93 -3.86
CA GLN A 17 -7.24 13.01 -4.49
C GLN A 17 -7.05 13.09 -6.02
N ILE A 18 -5.85 12.81 -6.53
CA ILE A 18 -5.57 12.87 -7.97
C ILE A 18 -6.40 11.82 -8.72
N ALA A 19 -6.50 10.61 -8.17
CA ALA A 19 -7.30 9.55 -8.80
C ALA A 19 -8.79 9.85 -8.71
N GLU A 20 -9.26 10.40 -7.58
CA GLU A 20 -10.65 10.82 -7.38
C GLU A 20 -11.05 11.93 -8.34
N ASN A 21 -10.26 13.01 -8.43
CA ASN A 21 -10.55 14.13 -9.32
C ASN A 21 -10.69 13.69 -10.79
N ILE A 22 -9.89 12.71 -11.22
CA ILE A 22 -9.95 12.16 -12.59
C ILE A 22 -11.23 11.34 -12.78
N ILE A 23 -11.59 10.50 -11.81
CA ILE A 23 -12.81 9.68 -11.85
C ILE A 23 -14.03 10.60 -11.85
N ASP A 24 -14.14 11.49 -10.86
CA ASP A 24 -15.23 12.45 -10.73
C ASP A 24 -15.35 13.35 -11.97
N GLY A 25 -14.22 13.77 -12.54
CA GLY A 25 -14.19 14.56 -13.76
C GLY A 25 -14.76 13.81 -14.96
N SER A 26 -14.40 12.54 -15.13
CA SER A 26 -14.95 11.66 -16.16
C SER A 26 -16.47 11.46 -15.98
N GLU A 27 -16.93 11.24 -14.76
CA GLU A 27 -18.36 11.04 -14.46
C GLU A 27 -19.19 12.30 -14.68
N LYS A 28 -18.73 13.44 -14.17
CA LYS A 28 -19.43 14.73 -14.31
C LYS A 28 -19.54 15.16 -15.77
N THR A 29 -18.59 14.79 -16.60
CA THR A 29 -18.59 15.14 -18.03
C THR A 29 -19.24 14.09 -18.93
N GLY A 30 -19.51 12.89 -18.41
CA GLY A 30 -20.02 11.76 -19.19
C GLY A 30 -19.01 11.20 -20.20
N ILE A 31 -17.74 11.62 -20.14
CA ILE A 31 -16.69 11.14 -21.05
C ILE A 31 -16.12 9.83 -20.50
N PRO A 32 -15.95 8.78 -21.33
CA PRO A 32 -15.30 7.54 -20.89
C PRO A 32 -13.95 7.79 -20.23
N LEU A 33 -13.68 7.11 -19.12
CA LEU A 33 -12.53 7.39 -18.25
C LEU A 33 -11.18 7.39 -18.98
N ILE A 34 -10.98 6.45 -19.92
CA ILE A 34 -9.78 6.40 -20.75
C ILE A 34 -9.64 7.64 -21.65
N GLU A 35 -10.74 8.08 -22.27
CA GLU A 35 -10.76 9.28 -23.12
C GLU A 35 -10.56 10.55 -22.28
N TYR A 36 -11.17 10.60 -21.11
CA TYR A 36 -10.99 11.69 -20.16
C TYR A 36 -9.52 11.81 -19.74
N VAL A 37 -8.88 10.68 -19.39
CA VAL A 37 -7.45 10.64 -19.06
C VAL A 37 -6.60 11.13 -20.23
N ARG A 38 -6.86 10.65 -21.46
CA ARG A 38 -6.14 11.10 -22.65
C ARG A 38 -6.33 12.59 -22.91
N LYS A 39 -7.53 13.13 -22.73
CA LYS A 39 -7.84 14.53 -23.07
C LYS A 39 -7.36 15.52 -22.01
N TYR A 40 -7.52 15.20 -20.72
CA TYR A 40 -7.37 16.17 -19.63
C TYR A 40 -6.18 15.93 -18.70
N THR A 41 -5.42 14.84 -18.85
CA THR A 41 -4.23 14.58 -18.02
C THR A 41 -2.94 14.55 -18.85
N ARG A 42 -1.78 14.37 -18.20
CA ARG A 42 -0.50 14.16 -18.88
C ARG A 42 -0.39 12.80 -19.59
N TYR A 43 -1.31 11.86 -19.33
CA TYR A 43 -1.28 10.50 -19.89
C TYR A 43 -1.98 10.42 -21.25
N LYS A 44 -1.56 11.26 -22.20
CA LYS A 44 -2.17 11.40 -23.55
C LYS A 44 -2.19 10.09 -24.34
N LYS A 45 -1.22 9.21 -24.09
CA LYS A 45 -1.05 7.91 -24.76
C LYS A 45 -1.51 6.72 -23.89
N ALA A 46 -2.47 6.93 -22.99
CA ALA A 46 -3.02 5.85 -22.17
C ALA A 46 -3.74 4.81 -23.04
N GLU A 47 -3.35 3.55 -23.00
CA GLU A 47 -4.05 2.43 -23.67
C GLU A 47 -5.11 1.80 -22.80
N TYR A 48 -4.89 1.84 -21.50
CA TYR A 48 -5.72 1.16 -20.53
C TYR A 48 -5.82 2.02 -19.28
N VAL A 49 -7.04 2.20 -18.80
CA VAL A 49 -7.33 2.91 -17.56
C VAL A 49 -8.38 2.12 -16.80
N GLU A 50 -8.06 1.75 -15.57
CA GLU A 50 -8.93 0.94 -14.72
C GLU A 50 -9.06 1.56 -13.34
N ILE A 51 -10.30 1.65 -12.86
CA ILE A 51 -10.57 1.99 -11.48
C ILE A 51 -10.38 0.74 -10.63
N ILE A 52 -9.22 0.62 -10.01
CA ILE A 52 -8.92 -0.49 -9.10
C ILE A 52 -9.73 -0.36 -7.80
N ARG A 53 -10.00 0.88 -7.36
CA ARG A 53 -10.75 1.15 -6.13
C ARG A 53 -11.39 2.54 -6.18
N ARG A 54 -12.69 2.65 -5.89
CA ARG A 54 -13.42 3.91 -5.71
C ARG A 54 -13.50 4.35 -4.25
N GLY A 55 -13.58 5.66 -4.07
CA GLY A 55 -13.55 6.37 -2.80
C GLY A 55 -12.14 6.82 -2.42
N ILE A 56 -12.08 7.69 -1.41
CA ILE A 56 -10.95 7.78 -0.48
C ILE A 56 -10.50 6.34 -0.35
N PRO A 57 -9.20 5.99 -0.47
CA PRO A 57 -8.82 4.70 0.06
C PRO A 57 -9.59 4.61 1.39
N ARG A 58 -10.27 3.50 1.69
CA ARG A 58 -10.10 3.09 3.07
C ARG A 58 -8.58 3.01 3.13
N SER A 59 -7.96 4.13 3.50
CA SER A 59 -6.84 4.15 4.37
C SER A 59 -7.22 2.98 5.26
N VAL A 60 -6.39 1.95 5.25
CA VAL A 60 -6.16 1.34 6.54
C VAL A 60 -6.01 2.56 7.45
N PRO A 61 -7.03 2.88 8.28
CA PRO A 61 -7.31 4.25 8.63
C PRO A 61 -6.01 4.92 9.02
N THR A 62 -5.48 5.86 8.26
CA THR A 62 -4.48 6.77 8.82
C THR A 62 -5.26 7.72 9.72
N GLU A 63 -5.98 7.13 10.70
CA GLU A 63 -6.01 7.65 12.04
C GLU A 63 -4.63 8.21 12.30
N ARG A 64 -4.59 9.44 12.80
CA ARG A 64 -3.37 10.09 13.28
C ARG A 64 -2.70 9.30 14.43
N THR A 65 -3.11 8.05 14.68
CA THR A 65 -2.71 7.11 15.71
C THR A 65 -2.60 5.66 15.21
N GLN A 66 -2.65 5.37 13.90
CA GLN A 66 -2.52 3.98 13.46
C GLN A 66 -1.08 3.51 13.60
N ARG A 67 -0.85 2.64 14.60
CA ARG A 67 0.46 2.03 14.81
C ARG A 67 0.79 1.14 13.62
N SER A 68 2.03 1.25 13.17
CA SER A 68 2.58 0.44 12.11
C SER A 68 3.89 -0.19 12.56
N ILE A 69 4.25 -1.32 11.94
CA ILE A 69 5.50 -2.03 12.21
C ILE A 69 6.22 -2.16 10.87
N GLU A 70 7.43 -1.61 10.80
CA GLU A 70 8.36 -1.96 9.73
C GLU A 70 9.21 -3.14 10.17
N ILE A 71 9.15 -4.23 9.38
CA ILE A 71 9.94 -5.43 9.61
C ILE A 71 11.01 -5.50 8.53
N PHE A 72 12.25 -5.66 8.97
CA PHE A 72 13.42 -5.86 8.12
C PHE A 72 13.85 -7.31 8.26
N PHE A 73 14.17 -7.93 7.13
CA PHE A 73 14.57 -9.32 7.05
C PHE A 73 16.07 -9.44 6.76
N ASN A 74 16.64 -10.60 7.08
CA ASN A 74 17.99 -10.94 6.63
C ASN A 74 17.98 -11.06 5.10
N SER A 75 18.87 -10.33 4.42
CA SER A 75 19.00 -10.36 2.97
C SER A 75 19.21 -11.77 2.42
N TYR A 76 19.91 -12.64 3.16
CA TYR A 76 20.12 -14.04 2.81
C TYR A 76 18.82 -14.89 2.82
N ALA A 77 17.80 -14.47 3.59
CA ALA A 77 16.49 -15.11 3.62
C ALA A 77 15.54 -14.55 2.53
N CYS A 78 15.89 -13.42 1.91
CA CYS A 78 15.10 -12.74 0.89
C CYS A 78 15.77 -12.91 -0.48
N LEU A 79 15.65 -14.09 -1.08
CA LEU A 79 16.16 -14.40 -2.43
C LEU A 79 15.45 -13.55 -3.51
N GLY A 80 15.91 -12.32 -3.73
CA GLY A 80 15.41 -11.41 -4.77
C GLY A 80 14.10 -10.69 -4.43
N ILE A 81 13.63 -10.76 -3.18
CA ILE A 81 12.42 -10.09 -2.69
C ILE A 81 12.83 -8.90 -1.82
N ARG A 82 11.97 -7.88 -1.71
CA ARG A 82 12.17 -6.76 -0.77
C ARG A 82 12.44 -7.28 0.62
N ASP A 83 13.55 -6.87 1.21
CA ASP A 83 14.02 -7.19 2.56
C ASP A 83 13.28 -6.41 3.65
N ARG A 84 12.21 -5.70 3.29
CA ARG A 84 11.39 -4.89 4.18
C ARG A 84 9.92 -4.97 3.83
N ILE A 85 9.09 -5.15 4.85
CA ILE A 85 7.64 -4.99 4.77
C ILE A 85 7.15 -3.99 5.82
N LYS A 86 6.02 -3.34 5.53
CA LYS A 86 5.32 -2.49 6.48
C LYS A 86 3.93 -3.08 6.74
N ILE A 87 3.63 -3.34 8.01
CA ILE A 87 2.33 -3.78 8.49
C ILE A 87 1.68 -2.58 9.19
N SER A 88 0.41 -2.31 8.90
CA SER A 88 -0.32 -1.19 9.49
C SER A 88 -1.70 -1.62 9.98
N GLY A 89 -2.25 -0.88 10.94
CA GLY A 89 -3.61 -1.06 11.42
C GLY A 89 -3.76 -2.23 12.39
N GLN A 90 -4.91 -2.92 12.33
CA GLN A 90 -5.30 -3.95 13.30
C GLN A 90 -4.25 -5.06 13.45
N GLU A 91 -3.59 -5.46 12.37
CA GLU A 91 -2.55 -6.50 12.43
C GLU A 91 -1.31 -6.02 13.20
N ALA A 92 -0.89 -4.77 12.97
CA ALA A 92 0.21 -4.17 13.73
C ALA A 92 -0.16 -4.01 15.21
N GLU A 93 -1.38 -3.57 15.52
CA GLU A 93 -1.87 -3.47 16.88
C GLU A 93 -1.92 -4.83 17.58
N ARG A 94 -2.41 -5.87 16.90
CA ARG A 94 -2.44 -7.24 17.43
C ARG A 94 -1.04 -7.72 17.81
N ILE A 95 -0.07 -7.54 16.93
CA ILE A 95 1.33 -7.92 17.19
C ILE A 95 1.90 -7.15 18.39
N ILE A 96 1.63 -5.84 18.48
CA ILE A 96 2.08 -5.00 19.61
C ILE A 96 1.45 -5.44 20.92
N GLN A 97 0.16 -5.77 20.91
CA GLN A 97 -0.57 -6.23 22.09
C GLN A 97 -0.07 -7.59 22.56
N GLU A 98 0.15 -8.55 21.66
CA GLU A 98 0.68 -9.87 22.02
C GLU A 98 2.11 -9.78 22.58
N ALA A 99 2.98 -8.94 22.00
CA ALA A 99 4.30 -8.66 22.56
C ALA A 99 4.21 -8.03 23.95
N SER A 100 3.31 -7.05 24.12
CA SER A 100 3.07 -6.37 25.41
C SER A 100 2.54 -7.32 26.49
N LYS A 101 1.58 -8.20 26.17
CA LYS A 101 1.02 -9.20 27.10
C LYS A 101 2.09 -10.15 27.64
N ARG A 102 3.09 -10.45 26.81
CA ARG A 102 4.22 -11.34 27.15
C ARG A 102 5.41 -10.58 27.74
N ASN A 103 5.30 -9.26 27.90
CA ASN A 103 6.36 -8.38 28.39
C ASN A 103 7.68 -8.51 27.60
N ILE A 104 7.59 -8.68 26.28
CA ILE A 104 8.73 -8.76 25.36
C ILE A 104 8.67 -7.65 24.32
N LYS A 105 9.80 -7.37 23.67
CA LYS A 105 9.82 -6.41 22.55
C LYS A 105 9.11 -7.01 21.35
N VAL A 106 8.49 -6.16 20.53
CA VAL A 106 7.85 -6.55 19.26
C VAL A 106 8.81 -7.30 18.34
N GLU A 107 10.08 -6.89 18.31
CA GLU A 107 11.12 -7.60 17.56
C GLU A 107 11.33 -9.03 18.04
N ASP A 108 11.37 -9.26 19.35
CA ASP A 108 11.58 -10.59 19.93
C ASP A 108 10.35 -11.49 19.73
N TYR A 109 9.15 -10.91 19.84
CA TYR A 109 7.91 -11.60 19.47
C TYR A 109 7.93 -12.06 18.01
N LEU A 110 8.35 -11.17 17.09
CA LEU A 110 8.41 -11.46 15.66
C LEU A 110 9.52 -12.45 15.26
N ARG A 111 10.54 -12.65 16.11
CA ARG A 111 11.54 -13.71 15.95
C ARG A 111 11.14 -15.03 16.59
N GLY A 112 10.10 -15.01 17.42
CA GLY A 112 9.62 -16.18 18.14
C GLY A 112 8.93 -17.21 17.23
N PRO A 113 8.69 -18.43 17.75
CA PRO A 113 8.07 -19.51 17.01
C PRO A 113 6.62 -19.21 16.58
N ASP A 114 5.95 -18.29 17.28
CA ASP A 114 4.57 -17.89 17.02
C ASP A 114 4.43 -16.87 15.87
N SER A 115 5.56 -16.39 15.34
CA SER A 115 5.58 -15.39 14.28
C SER A 115 5.47 -16.04 12.89
N PRO A 116 4.61 -15.54 11.99
CA PRO A 116 4.59 -16.00 10.60
C PRO A 116 5.79 -15.48 9.77
N TYR A 117 6.66 -14.68 10.38
CA TYR A 117 7.77 -14.00 9.71
C TYR A 117 9.10 -14.70 10.01
N ILE A 118 9.71 -15.28 8.97
CA ILE A 118 11.01 -15.96 9.08
C ILE A 118 12.14 -14.98 8.75
N GLY A 119 13.23 -15.05 9.49
CA GLY A 119 14.45 -14.28 9.19
C GLY A 119 14.34 -12.80 9.55
N VAL A 120 13.52 -12.43 10.54
CA VAL A 120 13.39 -11.06 11.03
C VAL A 120 14.70 -10.57 11.64
N LYS A 121 15.31 -9.59 10.98
CA LYS A 121 16.52 -8.89 11.41
C LYS A 121 16.21 -7.74 12.35
N LYS A 122 15.15 -6.97 12.12
CA LYS A 122 14.79 -5.80 12.93
C LYS A 122 13.31 -5.49 12.82
N ALA A 123 12.69 -4.97 13.87
CA ALA A 123 11.35 -4.39 13.81
C ALA A 123 11.30 -2.97 14.40
N ILE A 124 10.58 -2.05 13.74
CA ILE A 124 10.40 -0.66 14.18
C ILE A 124 8.91 -0.37 14.27
N VAL A 125 8.44 0.03 15.45
CA VAL A 125 7.07 0.51 15.65
C VAL A 125 7.02 2.01 15.32
N ILE A 126 6.07 2.41 14.48
CA ILE A 126 5.85 3.78 13.97
C ILE A 126 4.42 4.20 14.26
#